data_AF-A0A7G9S0J0-F1
#
_entry.id   AF-A0A7G9S0J0-F1
#
_cell.length_a   1.000
_cell.length_b   1.000
_cell.length_c   1.000
_cell.angle_alpha   90.00
_cell.angle_beta   90.00
_cell.angle_gamma   90.00
#
_symmetry.space_group_name_H-M   'P 1'
#
loop_
_entity.id
_entity.type
_entity.pdbx_description
1 polymer ?
#
loop_
_entity_poly.entity_id
_entity_poly.type
_entity_poly.pdbx_seq_one_letter_code
_entity_poly.pdbx_strand_id
1 'polypeptide(L)'
;MLQDRITRVINNHQYSCAHTSHYLYVLKGFQKVLNDYTVPVDFFNQDSIKSKKNMAILYEDAATLSDDVVSLLNEYEYDIWIVDFNFFDEGYLVTKVSSVHDKNTAFMGDFLVSYKPIAWTIERKTLNIFNTINPLRGLHVDESLNDIQRYDMLFTK
;
A
#
# COMPACT_ATOMS: atom_id res chain seq x y z
N MET A 1 -4.18 -6.01 -16.00
CA MET A 1 -4.32 -7.07 -14.97
C MET A 1 -3.93 -6.57 -13.58
N LEU A 2 -2.68 -6.13 -13.33
CA LEU A 2 -2.32 -5.58 -12.02
C LEU A 2 -2.97 -4.22 -11.73
N GLN A 3 -2.94 -3.29 -12.69
CA GLN A 3 -3.65 -2.01 -12.60
C GLN A 3 -5.13 -2.21 -12.23
N ASP A 4 -5.83 -3.09 -12.97
CA ASP A 4 -7.25 -3.38 -12.73
C ASP A 4 -7.50 -3.93 -11.33
N ARG A 5 -6.58 -4.74 -10.80
CA ARG A 5 -6.68 -5.30 -9.45
C ARG A 5 -6.52 -4.22 -8.38
N ILE A 6 -5.50 -3.36 -8.49
CA ILE A 6 -5.30 -2.22 -7.59
C ILE A 6 -6.55 -1.33 -7.62
N THR A 7 -7.00 -0.95 -8.81
CA THR A 7 -8.19 -0.11 -9.00
C THR A 7 -9.43 -0.77 -8.39
N ARG A 8 -9.66 -2.06 -8.64
CA ARG A 8 -10.83 -2.78 -8.13
C ARG A 8 -10.84 -2.87 -6.61
N VAL A 9 -9.72 -3.21 -5.98
CA VAL A 9 -9.66 -3.34 -4.51
C VAL A 9 -9.98 -2.01 -3.84
N ILE A 10 -9.34 -0.92 -4.30
CA ILE A 10 -9.54 0.40 -3.71
C ILE A 10 -10.95 0.92 -4.03
N ASN A 11 -11.43 0.83 -5.27
CA ASN A 11 -12.77 1.31 -5.63
C ASN A 11 -13.89 0.53 -4.92
N ASN A 12 -13.77 -0.79 -4.79
CA ASN A 12 -14.77 -1.57 -4.06
C ASN A 12 -14.90 -1.10 -2.60
N HIS A 13 -13.79 -0.69 -1.99
CA HIS A 13 -13.83 -0.09 -0.67
C HIS A 13 -14.49 1.30 -0.71
N GLN A 14 -14.04 2.19 -1.60
CA GLN A 14 -14.55 3.56 -1.76
C GLN A 14 -16.07 3.63 -1.97
N TYR A 15 -16.64 2.69 -2.73
CA TYR A 15 -18.05 2.71 -3.12
C TYR A 15 -18.93 1.76 -2.31
N SER A 16 -18.41 1.15 -1.24
CA SER A 16 -19.24 0.32 -0.37
C SER A 16 -20.16 1.19 0.49
N CYS A 17 -21.46 0.85 0.54
CA CYS A 17 -22.55 1.68 1.10
C CYS A 17 -22.44 2.02 2.60
N ALA A 18 -21.37 1.60 3.29
CA ALA A 18 -21.25 1.63 4.74
C ALA A 18 -20.25 2.67 5.28
N HIS A 19 -19.59 3.46 4.43
CA HIS A 19 -18.44 4.25 4.87
C HIS A 19 -18.43 5.70 4.41
N THR A 20 -17.73 6.52 5.19
CA THR A 20 -17.54 7.95 4.97
C THR A 20 -16.62 8.23 3.79
N SER A 21 -16.90 9.30 3.05
CA SER A 21 -16.20 9.66 1.80
C SER A 21 -14.81 10.32 2.01
N HIS A 22 -14.10 10.00 3.10
CA HIS A 22 -12.79 10.59 3.45
C HIS A 22 -11.79 9.56 4.00
N TYR A 23 -11.30 8.68 3.13
CA TYR A 23 -10.27 7.73 3.47
C TYR A 23 -8.87 8.30 3.31
N LEU A 24 -7.95 7.88 4.19
CA LEU A 24 -6.52 7.94 3.91
C LEU A 24 -5.99 6.50 3.71
N TYR A 25 -5.61 6.19 2.48
CA TYR A 25 -5.02 4.92 2.10
C TYR A 25 -3.51 4.96 2.31
N VAL A 26 -3.01 4.23 3.30
CA VAL A 26 -1.58 4.05 3.56
C VAL A 26 -1.07 2.88 2.71
N LEU A 27 -0.30 3.19 1.66
CA LEU A 27 0.15 2.25 0.64
C LEU A 27 1.42 1.52 1.08
N LYS A 28 1.28 0.26 1.53
CA LYS A 28 2.38 -0.58 2.00
C LYS A 28 2.96 -1.43 0.88
N GLY A 29 4.26 -1.27 0.62
CA GLY A 29 4.97 -1.99 -0.44
C GLY A 29 4.73 -1.46 -1.85
N PHE A 30 4.33 -0.20 -1.97
CA PHE A 30 4.01 0.43 -3.25
C PHE A 30 5.16 1.24 -3.86
N GLN A 31 6.27 1.48 -3.14
CA GLN A 31 7.36 2.37 -3.57
C GLN A 31 7.83 2.11 -5.00
N LYS A 32 8.14 0.86 -5.34
CA LYS A 32 8.57 0.50 -6.70
C LYS A 32 7.40 0.34 -7.67
N VAL A 33 6.25 -0.09 -7.16
CA VAL A 33 5.02 -0.35 -7.95
C VAL A 33 4.49 0.94 -8.57
N LEU A 34 4.56 2.07 -7.87
CA LEU A 34 4.03 3.35 -8.36
C LEU A 34 4.80 3.95 -9.54
N ASN A 35 5.95 3.39 -9.90
CA ASN A 35 6.65 3.79 -11.13
C ASN A 35 5.86 3.41 -12.39
N ASP A 36 5.11 2.29 -12.33
CA ASP A 36 4.43 1.70 -13.49
C ASP A 36 2.90 1.63 -13.33
N TYR A 37 2.39 1.82 -12.10
CA TYR A 37 0.98 1.66 -11.77
C TYR A 37 0.46 2.84 -10.95
N THR A 38 -0.84 3.12 -11.05
CA THR A 38 -1.49 4.22 -10.33
C THR A 38 -2.53 3.72 -9.35
N VAL A 39 -2.77 4.51 -8.30
CA VAL A 39 -3.90 4.32 -7.37
C VAL A 39 -5.06 5.25 -7.75
N PRO A 40 -6.33 4.82 -7.63
CA PRO A 40 -7.48 5.60 -8.09
C PRO A 40 -7.94 6.64 -7.05
N VAL A 41 -6.99 7.35 -6.43
CA VAL A 41 -7.21 8.42 -5.46
C VAL A 41 -6.05 9.42 -5.56
N ASP A 42 -6.28 10.66 -5.12
CA ASP A 42 -5.23 11.67 -5.10
C ASP A 42 -4.14 11.30 -4.09
N PHE A 43 -2.88 11.66 -4.37
CA PHE A 43 -1.84 11.57 -3.36
C PHE A 43 -2.06 12.59 -2.24
N PHE A 44 -1.63 12.21 -1.04
CA PHE A 44 -1.82 12.97 0.17
C PHE A 44 -1.21 14.36 0.04
N ASN A 45 -2.04 15.34 0.38
CA ASN A 45 -1.64 16.72 0.51
C ASN A 45 -2.30 17.25 1.79
N GLN A 46 -1.48 17.71 2.73
CA GLN A 46 -1.94 18.24 4.02
C GLN A 46 -2.95 19.38 3.84
N ASP A 47 -2.77 20.25 2.83
CA ASP A 47 -3.68 21.35 2.54
C ASP A 47 -5.07 20.87 2.12
N SER A 48 -5.15 19.64 1.59
CA SER A 48 -6.38 19.02 1.15
C SER A 48 -7.13 18.26 2.24
N ILE A 49 -6.58 18.11 3.46
CA ILE A 49 -7.27 17.41 4.56
C ILE A 49 -8.66 18.00 4.79
N LYS A 50 -8.77 19.33 4.79
CA LYS A 50 -10.04 20.05 4.99
C LYS A 50 -11.11 19.76 3.94
N SER A 51 -10.70 19.33 2.74
CA SER A 51 -11.62 18.98 1.65
C SER A 51 -12.32 17.63 1.85
N LYS A 52 -11.95 16.86 2.88
CA LYS A 52 -12.53 15.54 3.21
C LYS A 52 -12.67 14.64 1.98
N LYS A 53 -11.60 14.56 1.17
CA LYS A 53 -11.54 13.70 -0.02
C LYS A 53 -10.69 12.47 0.25
N ASN A 54 -10.92 11.40 -0.50
CA ASN A 54 -10.08 10.21 -0.43
C ASN A 54 -8.66 10.53 -0.93
N MET A 55 -7.66 10.13 -0.16
CA MET A 55 -6.25 10.33 -0.50
C MET A 55 -5.43 9.06 -0.27
N ALA A 56 -4.24 8.98 -0.86
CA ALA A 56 -3.26 7.95 -0.59
C ALA A 56 -1.89 8.51 -0.21
N ILE A 57 -1.20 7.84 0.71
CA ILE A 57 0.16 8.18 1.14
C ILE A 57 1.00 6.91 1.15
N LEU A 58 2.29 6.99 0.82
CA LEU A 58 3.19 5.85 0.98
C LEU A 58 3.36 5.51 2.46
N TYR A 59 3.58 4.23 2.76
CA TYR A 59 3.80 3.78 4.14
C TYR A 59 5.02 4.47 4.77
N GLU A 60 6.07 4.66 3.98
CA GLU A 60 7.29 5.36 4.38
C GLU A 60 7.01 6.81 4.79
N ASP A 61 6.21 7.52 4.01
CA ASP A 61 5.85 8.91 4.28
C ASP A 61 4.91 8.97 5.49
N ALA A 62 3.92 8.07 5.56
CA ALA A 62 2.97 7.95 6.67
C ALA A 62 3.68 7.71 8.01
N ALA A 63 4.69 6.84 8.03
CA ALA A 63 5.49 6.54 9.21
C ALA A 63 6.28 7.74 9.75
N THR A 64 6.42 8.81 8.95
CA THR A 64 7.16 10.03 9.30
C THR A 64 6.28 11.28 9.44
N LEU A 65 4.94 11.13 9.37
CA LEU A 65 4.03 12.25 9.59
C LEU A 65 4.20 12.82 11.01
N SER A 66 4.15 14.16 11.10
CA SER A 66 4.19 14.84 12.40
C SER A 66 2.88 14.69 13.15
N ASP A 67 2.94 14.81 14.48
CA ASP A 67 1.77 14.73 15.36
C ASP A 67 0.68 15.77 15.02
N ASP A 68 1.08 16.95 14.50
CA ASP A 68 0.15 17.98 14.03
C ASP A 68 -0.69 17.49 12.83
N VAL A 69 -0.06 16.78 11.88
CA VAL A 69 -0.77 16.24 10.72
C VAL A 69 -1.70 15.11 11.15
N VAL A 70 -1.24 14.22 12.04
CA VAL A 70 -2.07 13.15 12.60
C VAL A 70 -3.27 13.72 13.36
N SER A 71 -3.06 14.79 14.12
CA SER A 71 -4.13 15.51 14.83
C SER A 71 -5.16 16.09 13.86
N LEU A 72 -4.72 16.69 12.75
CA LEU A 72 -5.62 17.17 11.70
C LEU A 72 -6.40 16.03 11.04
N LEU A 73 -5.78 14.89 10.75
CA LEU A 73 -6.49 13.72 10.20
C LEU A 73 -7.61 13.26 11.14
N ASN A 74 -7.33 13.22 12.45
CA ASN A 74 -8.32 12.87 13.47
C ASN A 74 -9.43 13.93 13.59
N GLU A 75 -9.09 15.23 13.57
CA GLU A 75 -10.05 16.34 13.62
C GLU A 75 -11.05 16.29 12.46
N TYR A 76 -10.56 15.98 11.25
CA TYR A 76 -11.40 15.87 10.06
C TYR A 76 -12.00 14.47 9.85
N GLU A 77 -11.81 13.57 10.83
CA GLU A 77 -12.38 12.23 10.94
C GLU A 77 -11.94 11.27 9.82
N TYR A 78 -10.73 11.42 9.28
CA TYR A 78 -10.23 10.53 8.24
C TYR A 78 -10.22 9.08 8.68
N ASP A 79 -10.80 8.21 7.85
CA ASP A 79 -10.75 6.77 8.10
C ASP A 79 -9.49 6.16 7.46
N ILE A 80 -8.55 5.74 8.30
CA ILE A 80 -7.23 5.29 7.86
C ILE A 80 -7.25 3.80 7.54
N TRP A 81 -6.82 3.45 6.34
CA TRP A 81 -6.74 2.07 5.85
C TRP A 81 -5.37 1.77 5.26
N ILE A 82 -4.78 0.64 5.64
CA ILE A 82 -3.56 0.15 5.01
C ILE A 82 -3.97 -0.59 3.73
N VAL A 83 -3.39 -0.21 2.59
CA VAL A 83 -3.47 -0.99 1.36
C VAL A 83 -2.18 -1.78 1.26
N ASP A 84 -2.29 -3.08 1.46
CA ASP A 84 -1.15 -4.00 1.48
C ASP A 84 -0.94 -4.60 0.09
N PHE A 85 0.18 -4.28 -0.55
CA PHE A 85 0.50 -4.84 -1.86
C PHE A 85 0.78 -6.34 -1.82
N ASN A 86 1.20 -6.89 -0.66
CA ASN A 86 1.35 -8.32 -0.33
C ASN A 86 1.67 -9.30 -1.48
N PHE A 87 2.55 -8.91 -2.42
CA PHE A 87 2.82 -9.71 -3.61
C PHE A 87 3.99 -10.66 -3.46
N PHE A 88 5.06 -10.25 -2.77
CA PHE A 88 6.22 -11.10 -2.49
C PHE A 88 6.01 -11.87 -1.18
N ASP A 89 6.57 -13.07 -1.08
CA ASP A 89 6.43 -13.91 0.10
C ASP A 89 7.32 -13.42 1.25
N GLU A 90 8.53 -12.95 0.93
CA GLU A 90 9.54 -12.63 1.95
C GLU A 90 9.54 -11.16 2.41
N GLY A 91 8.68 -10.31 1.83
CA GLY A 91 8.53 -8.92 2.26
C GLY A 91 8.03 -7.98 1.18
N TYR A 92 8.53 -6.75 1.20
CA TYR A 92 8.13 -5.70 0.28
C TYR A 92 9.32 -5.17 -0.50
N LEU A 93 9.16 -4.98 -1.79
CA LEU A 93 10.24 -4.52 -2.65
C LEU A 93 10.39 -3.00 -2.55
N VAL A 94 11.56 -2.55 -2.11
CA VAL A 94 11.94 -1.13 -1.98
C VAL A 94 13.32 -0.89 -2.59
N THR A 95 13.51 0.29 -3.16
CA THR A 95 14.80 0.68 -3.77
C THR A 95 15.79 1.18 -2.72
N LYS A 96 15.29 1.68 -1.58
CA LYS A 96 16.15 2.18 -0.49
C LYS A 96 15.60 1.75 0.86
N VAL A 97 16.51 1.27 1.71
CA VAL A 97 16.20 0.97 3.12
C VAL A 97 16.24 2.27 3.93
N SER A 98 15.26 2.49 4.79
CA SER A 98 15.20 3.63 5.72
C SER A 98 14.93 3.14 7.15
N SER A 99 14.81 4.08 8.09
CA SER A 99 14.55 3.80 9.52
C SER A 99 13.18 3.16 9.79
N VAL A 100 12.25 3.23 8.83
CA VAL A 100 10.89 2.67 8.93
C VAL A 100 10.86 1.15 8.70
N HIS A 101 11.96 0.57 8.21
CA HIS A 101 12.09 -0.86 8.00
C HIS A 101 12.66 -1.58 9.23
N ASP A 102 12.17 -2.79 9.50
CA ASP A 102 12.63 -3.65 10.60
C ASP A 102 13.72 -4.62 10.12
N LYS A 103 13.48 -5.29 8.99
CA LYS A 103 14.42 -6.21 8.35
C LYS A 103 14.56 -5.87 6.88
N ASN A 104 15.71 -6.20 6.32
CA ASN A 104 15.97 -6.06 4.88
C ASN A 104 16.91 -7.15 4.40
N THR A 105 16.68 -7.60 3.16
CA THR A 105 17.53 -8.54 2.43
C THR A 105 17.75 -7.99 1.03
N ALA A 106 19.00 -7.98 0.56
CA ALA A 106 19.31 -7.57 -0.81
C ALA A 106 18.63 -8.51 -1.82
N PHE A 107 17.97 -7.95 -2.83
CA PHE A 107 17.18 -8.71 -3.79
C PHE A 107 17.14 -8.02 -5.16
N MET A 108 17.75 -8.64 -6.18
CA MET A 108 17.72 -8.18 -7.57
C MET A 108 18.10 -6.70 -7.80
N GLY A 109 19.05 -6.17 -7.01
CA GLY A 109 19.49 -4.76 -7.09
C GLY A 109 18.69 -3.79 -6.22
N ASP A 110 17.63 -4.28 -5.59
CA ASP A 110 16.80 -3.60 -4.59
C ASP A 110 16.88 -4.35 -3.24
N PHE A 111 15.87 -4.16 -2.39
CA PHE A 111 15.73 -4.84 -1.10
C PHE A 111 14.32 -5.37 -0.91
N LEU A 112 14.20 -6.58 -0.37
CA LEU A 112 12.97 -7.05 0.27
C LEU A 112 13.01 -6.65 1.74
N VAL A 113 12.00 -5.90 2.20
CA VAL A 113 11.94 -5.36 3.56
C VAL A 113 10.67 -5.75 4.30
N SER A 114 10.75 -5.72 5.64
CA SER A 114 9.58 -5.65 6.51
C SER A 114 9.44 -4.23 7.09
N TYR A 115 8.21 -3.79 7.31
CA TYR A 115 7.92 -2.48 7.90
C TYR A 115 7.71 -2.58 9.41
N LYS A 116 8.17 -1.56 10.14
CA LYS A 116 7.75 -1.33 11.53
C LYS A 116 6.30 -0.84 11.55
N PRO A 117 5.48 -1.24 12.53
CA PRO A 117 4.11 -0.72 12.68
C PRO A 117 4.06 0.80 12.84
N ILE A 118 3.08 1.45 12.21
CA ILE A 118 2.80 2.88 12.42
C ILE A 118 1.84 3.03 13.60
N ALA A 119 2.32 3.67 14.67
CA ALA A 119 1.61 3.76 15.95
C ALA A 119 0.21 4.42 15.87
N TRP A 120 0.01 5.36 14.94
CA TRP A 120 -1.25 6.10 14.80
C TRP A 120 -2.23 5.43 13.81
N THR A 121 -1.88 4.29 13.23
CA THR A 121 -2.75 3.52 12.34
C THR A 121 -3.24 2.24 13.02
N ILE A 122 -4.44 1.79 12.68
CA ILE A 122 -4.99 0.53 13.20
C ILE A 122 -4.71 -0.58 12.17
N GLU A 123 -3.79 -1.50 12.47
CA GLU A 123 -3.40 -2.59 11.54
C GLU A 123 -4.59 -3.48 11.10
N ARG A 124 -5.65 -3.55 11.91
CA ARG A 124 -6.85 -4.35 11.57
C ARG A 124 -7.61 -3.82 10.36
N LYS A 125 -7.40 -2.57 9.93
CA LYS A 125 -8.00 -1.97 8.74
C LYS A 125 -7.07 -2.11 7.53
N THR A 126 -6.93 -3.35 7.03
CA THR A 126 -6.03 -3.66 5.92
C THR A 126 -6.80 -4.21 4.71
N LEU A 127 -6.53 -3.64 3.53
CA LEU A 127 -6.98 -4.09 2.22
C LEU A 127 -5.81 -4.77 1.51
N ASN A 128 -5.88 -6.07 1.32
CA ASN A 128 -4.86 -6.81 0.57
C ASN A 128 -5.14 -6.74 -0.93
N ILE A 129 -4.14 -6.35 -1.73
CA ILE A 129 -4.24 -6.34 -3.20
C ILE A 129 -4.37 -7.76 -3.74
N PHE A 130 -3.58 -8.68 -3.18
CA PHE A 130 -3.61 -10.09 -3.51
C PHE A 130 -4.21 -10.92 -2.38
N ASN A 131 -4.69 -12.11 -2.70
CA ASN A 131 -5.30 -12.98 -1.70
C ASN A 131 -4.22 -13.52 -0.73
N THR A 132 -4.50 -13.49 0.57
CA THR A 132 -3.52 -13.87 1.60
C THR A 132 -3.22 -15.38 1.67
N ILE A 133 -4.08 -16.22 1.10
CA ILE A 133 -3.92 -17.68 1.04
C ILE A 133 -3.26 -18.09 -0.28
N ASN A 134 -3.61 -17.43 -1.38
CA ASN A 134 -2.99 -17.63 -2.69
C ASN A 134 -2.91 -16.29 -3.45
N PRO A 135 -1.80 -15.55 -3.33
CA PRO A 135 -1.65 -14.24 -3.95
C PRO A 135 -1.86 -14.25 -5.47
N LEU A 136 -1.40 -15.31 -6.13
CA LEU A 136 -1.52 -15.50 -7.59
C LEU A 136 -2.95 -15.86 -8.04
N ARG A 137 -3.83 -16.12 -7.06
CA ARG A 137 -5.30 -16.00 -7.04
C ARG A 137 -5.92 -15.10 -8.12
N GLY A 138 -6.08 -15.56 -9.37
CA GLY A 138 -6.69 -14.76 -10.44
C GLY A 138 -5.71 -13.90 -11.25
N LEU A 139 -4.45 -14.33 -11.33
CA LEU A 139 -3.47 -13.92 -12.35
C LEU A 139 -3.29 -15.01 -13.43
N HIS A 140 -4.12 -16.06 -13.42
CA HIS A 140 -4.02 -17.24 -14.30
C HIS A 140 -2.67 -17.96 -14.23
N VAL A 141 -2.01 -17.91 -13.06
CA VAL A 141 -0.80 -18.67 -12.80
C VAL A 141 -1.19 -19.86 -11.91
N ASP A 142 -1.08 -21.07 -12.47
CA ASP A 142 -1.46 -22.31 -11.80
C ASP A 142 -0.31 -22.88 -10.93
N GLU A 143 0.92 -22.39 -11.13
CA GLU A 143 2.12 -22.79 -10.39
C GLU A 143 2.46 -21.78 -9.28
N SER A 144 3.01 -22.26 -8.17
CA SER A 144 3.57 -21.38 -7.13
C SER A 144 4.83 -20.69 -7.66
N LEU A 145 4.76 -19.37 -7.87
CA LEU A 145 5.93 -18.57 -8.23
C LEU A 145 6.73 -18.19 -6.99
N ASN A 146 8.05 -18.33 -7.06
CA ASN A 146 8.98 -17.76 -6.10
C ASN A 146 9.17 -16.25 -6.33
N ASP A 147 9.85 -15.57 -5.40
CA ASP A 147 10.00 -14.11 -5.45
C ASP A 147 10.78 -13.61 -6.68
N ILE A 148 11.71 -14.40 -7.24
CA ILE A 148 12.43 -14.06 -8.49
C ILE A 148 11.45 -14.05 -9.66
N GLN A 149 10.65 -15.11 -9.81
CA GLN A 149 9.64 -15.19 -10.86
C GLN A 149 8.56 -14.11 -10.71
N ARG A 150 8.19 -13.77 -9.46
CA ARG A 150 7.28 -12.66 -9.16
C ARG A 150 7.88 -11.31 -9.54
N TYR A 151 9.17 -11.10 -9.28
CA TYR A 151 9.87 -9.90 -9.72
C TYR A 151 9.83 -9.76 -11.24
N ASP A 152 10.18 -10.82 -11.97
CA ASP A 152 10.18 -10.80 -13.43
C ASP A 152 8.79 -10.54 -13.99
N MET A 153 7.76 -11.14 -13.39
CA MET A 153 6.36 -10.90 -13.77
C MET A 153 5.94 -9.43 -13.63
N LEU A 154 6.49 -8.69 -12.67
CA LEU A 154 6.14 -7.28 -12.45
C LEU A 154 6.96 -6.31 -13.29
N PHE A 155 8.26 -6.55 -13.46
CA PHE A 155 9.21 -5.54 -13.91
C PHE A 155 9.98 -5.90 -15.18
N THR A 156 9.94 -7.16 -15.61
CA THR A 156 10.64 -7.64 -16.81
C THR A 156 9.60 -7.95 -17.88
N LYS A 157 9.14 -6.90 -18.59
CA LYS A 157 8.24 -7.03 -19.76
C LYS A 157 9.00 -7.40 -21.02
#